data_AF-A0A6A4X5J8-F1
#
_entry.id   AF-A0A6A4X5J8-F1
#
_cell.length_a   1.000
_cell.length_b   1.000
_cell.length_c   1.000
_cell.angle_alpha   90.00
_cell.angle_beta   90.00
_cell.angle_gamma   90.00
#
_symmetry.space_group_name_H-M   'P 1'
#
loop_
_entity.id
_entity.type
_entity.pdbx_description
1 polymer ?
#
loop_
_entity_poly.entity_id
_entity_poly.type
_entity_poly.pdbx_seq_one_letter_code
_entity_poly.pdbx_strand_id
1 'polypeptide(L)'
;MIKMQLSMMSSWNIHESGGERAVTRTTREQAGDKLCKETVQREVRRKVRSAPTPNSRLMSFLSKQSSRRSICSDGVLRWLESQADETYLKVEGEGKEGGRDLPQGGGRGQDVFEFLRREFPYVRVSEETKRKLLTQYRQQMRYIMHLVEPTETRHYKLKRQDVLQRQALLTDIIRQQREHDQRFRRLRTARLQAIKRRNAPRDAKISCLRAQRFVDSFKQQFESRSALNRSREELLMKAVFEEMLEIQRHRLRSVRAFEKRAIREFYGQDGYTAELNRMHQFYEANFRDLAQMLSREKNDLALAEKEQTKLADRIKREFRDYMEADVRSLNDKVVTSWQPQYRELDADKIRSDLYEANWKFCVT
;
A
#
# COMPACT_ATOMS: atom_id res chain seq x y z
N MET A 1 -54.20 41.85 9.51
CA MET A 1 -53.60 40.85 10.42
C MET A 1 -53.89 39.49 9.79
N ILE A 2 -53.04 38.86 8.98
CA ILE A 2 -51.69 38.36 9.23
C ILE A 2 -50.93 38.52 7.90
N LYS A 3 -50.23 39.65 7.75
CA LYS A 3 -49.39 39.95 6.58
C LYS A 3 -48.22 40.82 7.03
N MET A 4 -47.58 40.40 8.11
CA MET A 4 -46.37 40.98 8.68
C MET A 4 -45.70 39.87 9.48
N GLN A 5 -44.98 38.95 8.83
CA GLN A 5 -43.97 38.08 9.49
C GLN A 5 -42.99 37.38 8.52
N LEU A 6 -43.03 37.64 7.21
CA LEU A 6 -42.10 37.02 6.24
C LEU A 6 -41.20 38.03 5.50
N SER A 7 -40.78 39.10 6.19
CA SER A 7 -39.90 40.14 5.63
C SER A 7 -38.70 40.49 6.53
N MET A 8 -38.21 39.54 7.34
CA MET A 8 -37.08 39.78 8.26
C MET A 8 -36.07 38.64 8.38
N MET A 9 -35.93 37.77 7.37
CA MET A 9 -34.89 36.72 7.38
C MET A 9 -34.06 36.65 6.08
N SER A 10 -33.95 37.77 5.37
CA SER A 10 -33.04 37.92 4.23
C SER A 10 -31.94 38.93 4.55
N SER A 11 -31.11 38.65 5.56
CA SER A 11 -29.80 39.29 5.70
C SER A 11 -28.97 38.59 6.77
N TRP A 12 -28.34 37.46 6.41
CA TRP A 12 -27.14 36.99 7.11
C TRP A 12 -26.14 36.53 6.04
N ASN A 13 -25.47 37.54 5.49
CA ASN A 13 -24.12 37.40 4.96
C ASN A 13 -23.23 36.96 6.14
N ILE A 14 -22.67 35.76 6.07
CA ILE A 14 -21.60 35.34 6.99
C ILE A 14 -20.35 35.14 6.16
N HIS A 15 -19.39 35.99 6.48
CA HIS A 15 -18.00 36.00 6.07
C HIS A 15 -17.36 34.61 5.95
N GLU A 16 -16.71 34.39 4.81
CA GLU A 16 -15.52 33.55 4.73
C GLU A 16 -14.47 34.11 5.69
N SER A 17 -14.22 33.38 6.78
CA SER A 17 -13.03 33.51 7.59
C SER A 17 -12.31 32.16 7.61
N GLY A 18 -11.18 32.11 6.91
CA GLY A 18 -10.19 31.05 7.06
C GLY A 18 -9.78 30.93 8.52
N GLY A 19 -10.04 29.77 9.09
CA GLY A 19 -9.64 29.39 10.43
C GLY A 19 -9.14 27.96 10.37
N GLU A 20 -7.83 27.82 10.55
CA GLU A 20 -7.08 26.58 10.64
C GLU A 20 -7.82 25.55 11.52
N ARG A 21 -8.35 24.50 10.91
CA ARG A 21 -8.80 23.32 11.65
C ARG A 21 -7.55 22.53 12.05
N ALA A 22 -6.97 22.90 13.18
CA ALA A 22 -6.15 21.98 13.96
C ALA A 22 -7.02 20.74 14.25
N VAL A 23 -6.72 19.64 13.57
CA VAL A 23 -7.35 18.34 13.79
C VAL A 23 -7.03 17.92 15.22
N THR A 24 -7.97 18.16 16.14
CA THR A 24 -7.91 17.60 17.48
C THR A 24 -8.05 16.09 17.34
N ARG A 25 -6.90 15.39 17.32
CA ARG A 25 -6.83 13.92 17.38
C ARG A 25 -7.73 13.45 18.52
N THR A 26 -8.71 12.65 18.16
CA THR A 26 -9.68 12.10 19.12
C THR A 26 -8.94 11.35 20.23
N THR A 27 -9.46 11.38 21.45
CA THR A 27 -8.90 10.68 22.63
C THR A 27 -8.62 9.19 22.38
N ARG A 28 -9.33 8.58 21.41
CA ARG A 28 -9.14 7.19 20.96
C ARG A 28 -7.87 6.99 20.13
N GLU A 29 -7.50 7.94 19.27
CA GLU A 29 -6.23 7.91 18.52
C GLU A 29 -5.03 8.17 19.43
N GLN A 30 -5.18 9.08 20.40
CA GLN A 30 -4.14 9.32 21.41
C GLN A 30 -3.93 8.10 22.32
N ALA A 31 -5.00 7.33 22.62
CA ALA A 31 -4.89 6.08 23.35
C ALA A 31 -4.20 4.97 22.53
N GLY A 32 -4.49 4.89 21.22
CA GLY A 32 -3.81 3.97 20.29
C GLY A 32 -2.32 4.27 20.15
N ASP A 33 -1.96 5.55 20.01
CA ASP A 33 -0.56 5.99 19.92
C ASP A 33 0.22 5.75 21.22
N LYS A 34 -0.42 5.91 22.38
CA LYS A 34 0.17 5.57 23.69
C LYS A 34 0.39 4.06 23.84
N LEU A 35 -0.58 3.24 23.44
CA LEU A 35 -0.45 1.78 23.47
C LEU A 35 0.67 1.28 22.53
N CYS A 36 0.81 1.90 21.34
CA CYS A 36 1.88 1.61 20.39
C CYS A 36 3.26 2.02 20.95
N LYS A 37 3.38 3.19 21.58
CA LYS A 37 4.63 3.60 22.23
C LYS A 37 5.00 2.68 23.39
N GLU A 38 4.01 2.24 24.18
CA GLU A 38 4.25 1.37 25.32
C GLU A 38 4.59 -0.08 24.90
N THR A 39 3.99 -0.59 23.83
CA THR A 39 4.36 -1.89 23.25
C THR A 39 5.75 -1.86 22.63
N VAL A 40 6.12 -0.80 21.90
CA VAL A 40 7.47 -0.61 21.39
C VAL A 40 8.49 -0.52 22.54
N GLN A 41 8.19 0.22 23.61
CA GLN A 41 9.06 0.28 24.79
C GLN A 41 9.20 -1.07 25.51
N ARG A 42 8.13 -1.86 25.60
CA ARG A 42 8.17 -3.23 26.16
C ARG A 42 9.00 -4.16 25.30
N GLU A 43 8.92 -4.04 23.98
CA GLU A 43 9.69 -4.87 23.04
C GLU A 43 11.17 -4.48 23.02
N VAL A 44 11.49 -3.19 23.11
CA VAL A 44 12.87 -2.69 23.30
C VAL A 44 13.43 -3.18 24.64
N ARG A 45 12.67 -3.12 25.73
CA ARG A 45 13.10 -3.66 27.04
C ARG A 45 13.28 -5.17 27.00
N ARG A 46 12.44 -5.91 26.27
CA ARG A 46 12.63 -7.36 26.03
C ARG A 46 13.91 -7.63 25.25
N LYS A 47 14.16 -6.89 24.17
CA LYS A 47 15.38 -7.04 23.35
C LYS A 47 16.66 -6.66 24.10
N VAL A 48 16.62 -5.64 24.95
CA VAL A 48 17.75 -5.24 25.80
C VAL A 48 18.02 -6.29 26.90
N ARG A 49 16.98 -6.98 27.41
CA ARG A 49 17.13 -8.08 28.38
C ARG A 49 17.48 -9.42 27.74
N SER A 50 17.13 -9.64 26.47
CA SER A 50 17.45 -10.85 25.71
C SER A 50 18.74 -10.73 24.89
N ALA A 51 19.35 -9.54 24.85
CA ALA A 51 20.68 -9.37 24.29
C ALA A 51 21.65 -10.20 25.15
N PRO A 52 22.41 -11.14 24.55
CA PRO A 52 23.41 -11.87 25.29
C PRO A 52 24.45 -10.86 25.78
N THR A 53 24.47 -10.60 27.10
CA THR A 53 25.59 -9.90 27.72
C THR A 53 26.86 -10.66 27.31
N PRO A 54 27.88 -10.01 26.73
CA PRO A 54 29.14 -10.68 26.46
C PRO A 54 29.71 -11.08 27.82
N ASN A 55 29.54 -12.35 28.16
CA ASN A 55 30.02 -12.94 29.39
C ASN A 55 31.56 -12.86 29.37
N SER A 56 32.08 -11.76 29.90
CA SER A 56 33.50 -11.38 29.97
C SER A 56 34.33 -12.29 30.88
N ARG A 57 33.77 -13.41 31.35
CA ARG A 57 34.44 -14.37 32.24
C ARG A 57 35.01 -15.61 31.56
N LEU A 58 34.68 -15.87 30.28
CA LEU A 58 35.24 -17.03 29.56
C LEU A 58 36.25 -16.68 28.46
N MET A 59 36.34 -15.40 28.05
CA MET A 59 37.35 -14.95 27.08
C MET A 59 38.70 -14.56 27.71
N SER A 60 38.78 -14.43 29.05
CA SER A 60 40.04 -14.12 29.74
C SER A 60 40.96 -15.34 29.95
N PHE A 61 40.44 -16.56 29.76
CA PHE A 61 41.24 -17.80 29.89
C PHE A 61 41.87 -18.27 28.58
N LEU A 62 41.35 -17.86 27.42
CA LEU A 62 41.92 -18.19 26.11
C LEU A 62 42.88 -17.12 25.57
N SER A 63 42.81 -15.88 26.06
CA SER A 63 43.77 -14.81 25.75
C SER A 63 45.03 -14.81 26.64
N LYS A 64 44.97 -15.40 27.85
CA LYS A 64 46.14 -15.46 28.76
C LYS A 64 47.11 -16.61 28.47
N GLN A 65 46.79 -17.54 27.57
CA GLN A 65 47.70 -18.64 27.21
C GLN A 65 48.52 -18.38 25.93
N SER A 66 48.22 -17.35 25.14
CA SER A 66 49.04 -16.97 23.97
C SER A 66 50.22 -16.05 24.30
N SER A 67 50.25 -15.46 25.50
CA SER A 67 51.31 -14.53 25.94
C SER A 67 52.37 -15.19 26.86
N ARG A 68 52.31 -16.51 27.07
CA ARG A 68 53.35 -17.29 27.78
C ARG A 68 54.08 -18.28 26.85
N ARG A 69 54.43 -17.83 25.64
CA ARG A 69 55.45 -18.48 24.81
C ARG A 69 56.69 -17.60 24.78
N SER A 70 57.80 -18.22 25.17
CA SER A 70 59.21 -17.85 24.97
C SER A 70 59.66 -16.44 25.39
N ILE A 71 60.11 -16.32 26.64
CA ILE A 71 61.18 -15.34 26.99
C ILE A 71 62.47 -16.07 27.43
N CYS A 72 62.47 -17.39 27.63
CA CYS A 72 63.64 -18.11 28.18
C CYS A 72 64.32 -19.12 27.24
N SER A 73 64.13 -19.04 25.92
CA SER A 73 64.86 -19.92 24.98
C SER A 73 65.59 -19.19 23.87
N ASP A 74 65.14 -18.00 23.44
CA ASP A 74 65.71 -17.35 22.26
C ASP A 74 67.04 -16.64 22.54
N GLY A 75 67.25 -16.13 23.77
CA GLY A 75 68.53 -15.54 24.17
C GLY A 75 69.64 -16.58 24.37
N VAL A 76 69.28 -17.76 24.90
CA VAL A 76 70.23 -18.85 25.17
C VAL A 76 70.57 -19.61 23.88
N LEU A 77 69.61 -19.78 22.96
CA LEU A 77 69.87 -20.35 21.64
C LEU A 77 70.75 -19.44 20.77
N ARG A 78 70.51 -18.11 20.74
CA ARG A 78 71.40 -17.18 20.01
C ARG A 78 72.78 -17.05 20.63
N TRP A 79 72.90 -17.14 21.95
CA TRP A 79 74.19 -17.14 22.64
C TRP A 79 74.98 -18.43 22.40
N LEU A 80 74.30 -19.59 22.33
CA LEU A 80 74.91 -20.88 21.98
C LEU A 80 75.25 -20.99 20.48
N GLU A 81 74.45 -20.42 19.58
CA GLU A 81 74.77 -20.31 18.14
C GLU A 81 75.96 -19.38 17.90
N SER A 82 76.02 -18.23 18.59
CA SER A 82 77.16 -17.31 18.54
C SER A 82 78.46 -17.89 19.11
N GLN A 83 78.40 -18.96 19.92
CA GLN A 83 79.57 -19.68 20.44
C GLN A 83 79.92 -20.93 19.60
N ALA A 84 78.99 -21.43 18.79
CA ALA A 84 79.21 -22.56 17.88
C ALA A 84 79.87 -22.11 16.56
N ASP A 85 79.68 -20.86 16.14
CA ASP A 85 80.22 -20.32 14.89
C ASP A 85 81.72 -19.94 14.96
N GLU A 86 82.32 -19.77 16.16
CA GLU A 86 83.75 -19.44 16.30
C GLU A 86 84.68 -20.67 16.38
N THR A 87 84.13 -21.87 16.53
CA THR A 87 84.89 -23.10 16.56
C THR A 87 84.25 -24.13 15.65
N TYR A 88 84.51 -24.08 14.35
CA TYR A 88 84.88 -25.20 13.47
C TYR A 88 84.72 -24.79 11.99
N LEU A 89 85.86 -24.77 11.29
CA LEU A 89 86.06 -25.01 9.85
C LEU A 89 85.88 -23.83 8.88
N LYS A 90 86.94 -23.01 8.82
CA LYS A 90 87.72 -22.91 7.57
C LYS A 90 88.21 -24.32 7.19
N VAL A 91 87.44 -25.02 6.36
CA VAL A 91 87.97 -26.04 5.45
C VAL A 91 87.53 -25.61 4.06
N GLU A 92 88.45 -24.95 3.39
CA GLU A 92 88.39 -24.75 1.95
C GLU A 92 88.58 -26.12 1.29
N GLY A 93 87.70 -26.39 0.34
CA GLY A 93 87.75 -27.52 -0.56
C GLY A 93 87.23 -27.09 -1.92
N GLU A 94 87.90 -26.11 -2.54
CA GLU A 94 87.84 -25.93 -3.99
C GLU A 94 89.13 -26.47 -4.59
N GLY A 95 88.99 -27.42 -5.52
CA GLY A 95 90.09 -27.83 -6.37
C GLY A 95 90.32 -26.80 -7.47
N LYS A 96 91.58 -26.46 -7.73
CA LYS A 96 92.18 -26.41 -9.07
C LYS A 96 93.68 -26.11 -8.99
N GLU A 97 94.41 -27.02 -9.64
CA GLU A 97 95.58 -26.80 -10.51
C GLU A 97 96.57 -25.68 -10.20
N GLY A 98 97.84 -26.10 -10.09
CA GLY A 98 98.90 -25.41 -10.82
C GLY A 98 99.96 -24.74 -9.95
N GLY A 99 101.18 -25.28 -10.05
CA GLY A 99 102.38 -24.46 -10.08
C GLY A 99 103.07 -24.23 -8.73
N ARG A 100 104.21 -24.90 -8.58
CA ARG A 100 105.51 -24.27 -8.31
C ARG A 100 105.48 -23.09 -7.32
N ASP A 101 105.93 -23.32 -6.10
CA ASP A 101 107.32 -23.04 -5.73
C ASP A 101 107.61 -23.48 -4.29
N LEU A 102 108.68 -24.26 -4.15
CA LEU A 102 109.36 -24.40 -2.87
C LEU A 102 109.76 -23.00 -2.37
N PRO A 103 109.64 -22.74 -1.07
CA PRO A 103 110.73 -22.15 -0.32
C PRO A 103 111.43 -23.28 0.42
N GLN A 104 112.54 -23.72 -0.17
CA GLN A 104 113.63 -24.29 0.58
C GLN A 104 114.09 -23.22 1.58
N GLY A 105 113.59 -23.32 2.82
CA GLY A 105 113.97 -22.49 3.95
C GLY A 105 114.49 -23.40 5.06
N GLY A 106 115.68 -23.97 4.84
CA GLY A 106 116.40 -24.70 5.88
C GLY A 106 116.69 -23.78 7.06
N GLY A 107 116.25 -24.14 8.25
CA GLY A 107 116.47 -23.28 9.41
C GLY A 107 115.75 -23.69 10.69
N ARG A 108 115.58 -24.98 10.99
CA ARG A 108 115.11 -25.42 12.33
C ARG A 108 116.15 -26.26 13.05
N GLY A 109 117.36 -25.71 13.08
CA GLY A 109 118.47 -26.16 13.91
C GLY A 109 119.32 -25.00 14.45
N GLN A 110 118.85 -23.75 14.31
CA GLN A 110 119.66 -22.57 14.65
C GLN A 110 119.63 -22.19 16.15
N ASP A 111 118.60 -22.49 16.92
CA ASP A 111 118.46 -21.77 18.20
C ASP A 111 119.21 -22.35 19.41
N VAL A 112 119.52 -23.64 19.44
CA VAL A 112 120.26 -24.21 20.59
C VAL A 112 121.76 -23.90 20.49
N PHE A 113 122.29 -23.87 19.27
CA PHE A 113 123.71 -23.63 19.04
C PHE A 113 124.08 -22.14 19.05
N GLU A 114 123.18 -21.27 18.61
CA GLU A 114 123.30 -19.81 18.83
C GLU A 114 123.36 -19.49 20.32
N PHE A 115 122.47 -20.09 21.13
CA PHE A 115 122.44 -19.89 22.58
C PHE A 115 123.74 -20.37 23.25
N LEU A 116 124.23 -21.57 22.90
CA LEU A 116 125.50 -22.11 23.44
C LEU A 116 126.74 -21.31 23.00
N ARG A 117 126.77 -20.76 21.77
CA ARG A 117 127.85 -19.87 21.33
C ARG A 117 127.84 -18.53 22.06
N ARG A 118 126.66 -18.05 22.48
CA ARG A 118 126.51 -16.79 23.22
C ARG A 118 127.04 -16.91 24.66
N GLU A 119 126.88 -18.07 25.30
CA GLU A 119 127.41 -18.31 26.66
C GLU A 119 128.88 -18.74 26.69
N PHE A 120 129.40 -19.47 25.68
CA PHE A 120 130.77 -19.99 25.68
C PHE A 120 131.55 -19.66 24.39
N PRO A 121 132.10 -18.43 24.26
CA PRO A 121 132.66 -17.94 22.99
C PRO A 121 133.93 -18.65 22.51
N TYR A 122 134.71 -19.27 23.41
CA TYR A 122 136.05 -19.80 23.10
C TYR A 122 136.08 -21.29 22.70
N VAL A 123 134.94 -21.98 22.73
CA VAL A 123 134.89 -23.43 22.42
C VAL A 123 134.60 -23.62 20.92
N ARG A 124 135.62 -24.03 20.15
CA ARG A 124 135.44 -24.45 18.75
C ARG A 124 134.88 -25.88 18.70
N VAL A 125 133.56 -26.00 18.65
CA VAL A 125 132.87 -27.29 18.55
C VAL A 125 132.96 -27.82 17.10
N SER A 126 133.47 -29.04 16.92
CA SER A 126 133.48 -29.75 15.64
C SER A 126 132.05 -29.99 15.13
N GLU A 127 131.85 -29.94 13.80
CA GLU A 127 130.56 -30.18 13.13
C GLU A 127 129.86 -31.47 13.61
N GLU A 128 130.64 -32.52 13.89
CA GLU A 128 130.11 -33.80 14.36
C GLU A 128 129.51 -33.73 15.77
N THR A 129 130.12 -32.96 16.67
CA THR A 129 129.61 -32.76 18.03
C THR A 129 128.33 -31.91 18.00
N LYS A 130 128.22 -30.98 17.04
CA LYS A 130 126.99 -30.19 16.87
C LYS A 130 125.79 -31.04 16.46
N ARG A 131 126.00 -31.95 15.51
CA ARG A 131 124.94 -32.86 15.06
C ARG A 131 124.49 -33.78 16.19
N LYS A 132 125.42 -34.27 17.03
CA LYS A 132 125.09 -35.11 18.19
C LYS A 132 124.22 -34.37 19.22
N LEU A 133 124.58 -33.14 19.58
CA LEU A 133 123.82 -32.32 20.53
C LEU A 133 122.42 -31.95 20.02
N LEU A 134 122.28 -31.55 18.74
CA LEU A 134 120.96 -31.28 18.16
C LEU A 134 120.08 -32.53 18.13
N THR A 135 120.68 -33.69 17.87
CA THR A 135 119.96 -34.97 17.88
C THR A 135 119.47 -35.29 19.29
N GLN A 136 120.31 -35.11 20.32
CA GLN A 136 119.93 -35.32 21.72
C GLN A 136 118.85 -34.33 22.19
N TYR A 137 118.96 -33.06 21.85
CA TYR A 137 117.95 -32.05 22.21
C TYR A 137 116.59 -32.36 21.55
N ARG A 138 116.60 -32.74 20.27
CA ARG A 138 115.37 -33.15 19.57
C ARG A 138 114.76 -34.42 20.18
N GLN A 139 115.59 -35.35 20.65
CA GLN A 139 115.13 -36.54 21.36
C GLN A 139 114.51 -36.17 22.72
N GLN A 140 115.13 -35.27 23.48
CA GLN A 140 114.60 -34.80 24.77
C GLN A 140 113.30 -34.01 24.62
N MET A 141 113.18 -33.14 23.63
CA MET A 141 111.92 -32.42 23.37
C MET A 141 110.82 -33.36 22.91
N ARG A 142 111.12 -34.37 22.09
CA ARG A 142 110.16 -35.43 21.76
C ARG A 142 109.73 -36.19 23.01
N TYR A 143 110.65 -36.49 23.92
CA TYR A 143 110.35 -37.16 25.17
C TYR A 143 109.43 -36.33 26.07
N ILE A 144 109.70 -35.03 26.23
CA ILE A 144 108.86 -34.11 27.02
C ILE A 144 107.47 -33.95 26.39
N MET A 145 107.37 -33.80 25.07
CA MET A 145 106.06 -33.72 24.40
C MET A 145 105.26 -35.02 24.54
N HIS A 146 105.91 -36.19 24.47
CA HIS A 146 105.27 -37.48 24.73
C HIS A 146 104.79 -37.66 26.18
N LEU A 147 105.40 -36.97 27.15
CA LEU A 147 104.98 -37.00 28.55
C LEU A 147 103.79 -36.08 28.85
N VAL A 148 103.66 -34.96 28.14
CA VAL A 148 102.61 -33.94 28.39
C VAL A 148 101.33 -34.17 27.58
N GLU A 149 101.41 -34.65 26.34
CA GLU A 149 100.24 -35.00 25.53
C GLU A 149 99.23 -35.96 26.19
N PRO A 150 99.62 -37.04 26.89
CA PRO A 150 98.67 -38.03 27.39
C PRO A 150 97.82 -37.52 28.56
N THR A 151 98.28 -36.54 29.35
CA THR A 151 97.57 -36.07 30.54
C THR A 151 96.46 -35.06 30.22
N GLU A 152 96.73 -34.07 29.37
CA GLU A 152 95.74 -33.03 29.03
C GLU A 152 94.66 -33.56 28.08
N THR A 153 95.06 -34.39 27.10
CA THR A 153 94.10 -34.99 26.17
C THR A 153 93.15 -35.96 26.87
N ARG A 154 93.60 -36.68 27.91
CA ARG A 154 92.75 -37.61 28.68
C ARG A 154 91.72 -36.88 29.54
N HIS A 155 92.10 -35.79 30.21
CA HIS A 155 91.15 -35.00 31.01
C HIS A 155 90.09 -34.32 30.11
N TYR A 156 90.49 -33.75 28.98
CA TYR A 156 89.55 -33.10 28.06
C TYR A 156 88.61 -34.11 27.38
N LYS A 157 89.11 -35.31 27.04
CA LYS A 157 88.30 -36.41 26.51
C LYS A 157 87.25 -36.88 27.52
N LEU A 158 87.60 -37.02 28.80
CA LEU A 158 86.65 -37.38 29.87
C LEU A 158 85.57 -36.31 30.07
N LYS A 159 85.96 -35.03 30.17
CA LYS A 159 85.00 -33.91 30.26
C LYS A 159 84.08 -33.84 29.04
N ARG A 160 84.62 -34.05 27.84
CA ARG A 160 83.84 -34.10 26.59
C ARG A 160 82.86 -35.27 26.59
N GLN A 161 83.28 -36.44 27.09
CA GLN A 161 82.41 -37.61 27.20
C GLN A 161 81.27 -37.37 28.19
N ASP A 162 81.53 -36.74 29.34
CA ASP A 162 80.50 -36.36 30.32
C ASP A 162 79.52 -35.33 29.77
N VAL A 163 80.00 -34.33 29.03
CA VAL A 163 79.14 -33.32 28.39
C VAL A 163 78.26 -33.97 27.32
N LEU A 164 78.80 -34.88 26.51
CA LEU A 164 78.03 -35.62 25.51
C LEU A 164 76.98 -36.53 26.15
N GLN A 165 77.30 -37.19 27.26
CA GLN A 165 76.33 -37.99 28.02
C GLN A 165 75.22 -37.13 28.61
N ARG A 166 75.55 -35.97 29.19
CA ARG A 166 74.55 -35.02 29.71
C ARG A 166 73.67 -34.45 28.58
N GLN A 167 74.26 -34.14 27.43
CA GLN A 167 73.52 -33.69 26.26
C GLN A 167 72.57 -34.78 25.76
N ALA A 168 73.04 -36.03 25.66
CA ALA A 168 72.19 -37.17 25.28
C ALA A 168 71.01 -37.33 26.26
N LEU A 169 71.27 -37.30 27.57
CA LEU A 169 70.24 -37.36 28.60
C LEU A 169 69.23 -36.21 28.51
N LEU A 170 69.69 -34.98 28.27
CA LEU A 170 68.80 -33.83 28.07
C LEU A 170 67.94 -33.98 26.82
N THR A 171 68.50 -34.48 25.72
CA THR A 171 67.72 -34.75 24.50
C THR A 171 66.67 -35.83 24.73
N ASP A 172 66.97 -36.86 25.52
CA ASP A 172 66.02 -37.89 25.90
C ASP A 172 64.90 -37.37 26.79
N ILE A 173 65.22 -36.53 27.78
CA ILE A 173 64.21 -35.88 28.63
C ILE A 173 63.31 -34.98 27.79
N ILE A 174 63.86 -34.16 26.89
CA ILE A 174 63.08 -33.29 26.00
C ILE A 174 62.20 -34.12 25.07
N ARG A 175 62.71 -35.25 24.54
CA ARG A 175 61.94 -36.18 23.71
C ARG A 175 60.77 -36.76 24.50
N GLN A 176 61.00 -37.26 25.71
CA GLN A 176 59.96 -37.79 26.58
C GLN A 176 58.92 -36.74 26.96
N GLN A 177 59.34 -35.50 27.25
CA GLN A 177 58.45 -34.38 27.54
C GLN A 177 57.55 -34.06 26.33
N ARG A 178 58.13 -34.01 25.12
CA ARG A 178 57.38 -33.77 23.89
C ARG A 178 56.37 -34.88 23.60
N GLU A 179 56.76 -36.14 23.78
CA GLU A 179 55.84 -37.27 23.63
C GLU A 179 54.71 -37.23 24.65
N HIS A 180 55.02 -36.92 25.91
CA HIS A 180 54.04 -36.75 26.97
C HIS A 180 53.04 -35.63 26.63
N ASP A 181 53.51 -34.46 26.23
CA ASP A 181 52.65 -33.35 25.79
C ASP A 181 51.76 -33.72 24.61
N GLN A 182 52.28 -34.48 23.65
CA GLN A 182 51.47 -35.00 22.53
C GLN A 182 50.39 -35.97 23.03
N ARG A 183 50.70 -36.88 23.96
CA ARG A 183 49.72 -37.78 24.57
C ARG A 183 48.64 -37.01 25.31
N PHE A 184 49.00 -35.99 26.09
CA PHE A 184 48.05 -35.12 26.79
C PHE A 184 47.12 -34.37 25.84
N ARG A 185 47.67 -33.83 24.74
CA ARG A 185 46.85 -33.19 23.70
C ARG A 185 45.86 -34.17 23.07
N ARG A 186 46.31 -35.38 22.71
CA ARG A 186 45.45 -36.45 22.15
C ARG A 186 44.33 -36.85 23.11
N LEU A 187 44.62 -37.02 24.39
CA LEU A 187 43.61 -37.35 25.40
C LEU A 187 42.60 -36.21 25.57
N ARG A 188 43.05 -34.96 25.58
CA ARG A 188 42.18 -33.78 25.68
C ARG A 188 41.27 -33.64 24.45
N THR A 189 41.81 -33.81 23.25
CA THR A 189 41.02 -33.74 22.01
C THR A 189 40.02 -34.89 21.93
N ALA A 190 40.42 -36.11 22.29
CA ALA A 190 39.53 -37.27 22.35
C ALA A 190 38.38 -37.06 23.34
N ARG A 191 38.66 -36.52 24.54
CA ARG A 191 37.62 -36.19 25.52
C ARG A 191 36.64 -35.13 25.00
N LEU A 192 37.14 -34.08 24.34
CA LEU A 192 36.29 -33.04 23.74
C LEU A 192 35.43 -33.60 22.61
N GLN A 193 35.99 -34.46 21.76
CA GLN A 193 35.24 -35.13 20.70
C GLN A 193 34.17 -36.07 21.26
N ALA A 194 34.48 -36.82 22.32
CA ALA A 194 33.51 -37.68 23.00
C ALA A 194 32.35 -36.87 23.59
N ILE A 195 32.63 -35.73 24.24
CA ILE A 195 31.58 -34.82 24.75
C ILE A 195 30.72 -34.27 23.61
N LYS A 196 31.35 -33.81 22.51
CA LYS A 196 30.63 -33.31 21.33
C LYS A 196 29.73 -34.38 20.72
N ARG A 197 30.24 -35.60 20.52
CA ARG A 197 29.46 -36.73 19.98
C ARG A 197 28.29 -37.10 20.90
N ARG A 198 28.51 -37.09 22.22
CA ARG A 198 27.44 -37.35 23.22
C ARG A 198 26.36 -36.26 23.20
N ASN A 199 26.73 -35.00 23.04
CA ASN A 199 25.78 -33.88 23.08
C ASN A 199 25.10 -33.60 21.73
N ALA A 200 25.73 -33.98 20.61
CA ALA A 200 25.21 -33.78 19.26
C ALA A 200 23.72 -34.13 19.06
N PRO A 201 23.21 -35.29 19.48
CA PRO A 201 21.78 -35.62 19.29
C PRO A 201 20.87 -34.70 20.11
N ARG A 202 21.29 -34.30 21.33
CA ARG A 202 20.52 -33.36 22.17
C ARG A 202 20.50 -31.97 21.55
N ASP A 203 21.64 -31.49 21.07
CA ASP A 203 21.76 -30.17 20.44
C ASP A 203 20.96 -30.11 19.13
N ALA A 204 20.99 -31.18 18.33
CA ALA A 204 20.17 -31.33 17.14
C ALA A 204 18.66 -31.31 17.47
N LYS A 205 18.23 -32.05 18.50
CA LYS A 205 16.83 -32.03 18.97
C LYS A 205 16.40 -30.64 19.44
N ILE A 206 17.23 -29.95 20.21
CA ILE A 206 16.95 -28.58 20.66
C ILE A 206 16.85 -27.63 19.46
N SER A 207 17.73 -27.78 18.48
CA SER A 207 17.74 -26.94 17.26
C SER A 207 16.48 -27.16 16.42
N CYS A 208 16.08 -28.42 16.24
CA CYS A 208 14.83 -28.78 15.56
C CYS A 208 13.61 -28.21 16.28
N LEU A 209 13.52 -28.36 17.61
CA LEU A 209 12.42 -27.80 18.40
C LEU A 209 12.37 -26.26 18.33
N ARG A 210 13.53 -25.59 18.29
CA ARG A 210 13.59 -24.13 18.10
C ARG A 210 13.09 -23.74 16.71
N ALA A 211 13.50 -24.46 15.67
CA ALA A 211 13.05 -24.23 14.30
C ALA A 211 11.54 -24.46 14.15
N GLN A 212 11.01 -25.54 14.74
CA GLN A 212 9.57 -25.83 14.76
C GLN A 212 8.78 -24.71 15.44
N ARG A 213 9.19 -24.30 16.65
CA ARG A 213 8.55 -23.18 17.36
C ARG A 213 8.57 -21.88 16.55
N PHE A 214 9.67 -21.61 15.86
CA PHE A 214 9.76 -20.44 14.99
C PHE A 214 8.74 -20.53 13.85
N VAL A 215 8.69 -21.65 13.14
CA VAL A 215 7.72 -21.89 12.06
C VAL A 215 6.29 -21.79 12.56
N ASP A 216 5.97 -22.38 13.70
CA ASP A 216 4.62 -22.34 14.26
C ASP A 216 4.20 -20.92 14.65
N SER A 217 5.09 -20.17 15.32
CA SER A 217 4.84 -18.77 15.67
C SER A 217 4.68 -17.89 14.43
N PHE A 218 5.48 -18.13 13.38
CA PHE A 218 5.39 -17.41 12.12
C PHE A 218 4.07 -17.71 11.40
N LYS A 219 3.64 -18.98 11.36
CA LYS A 219 2.35 -19.38 10.79
C LYS A 219 1.19 -18.69 11.49
N GLN A 220 1.16 -18.70 12.83
CA GLN A 220 0.10 -18.02 13.59
C GLN A 220 0.08 -16.50 13.34
N GLN A 221 1.25 -15.86 13.26
CA GLN A 221 1.34 -14.44 12.91
C GLN A 221 0.87 -14.18 11.47
N PHE A 222 1.22 -15.05 10.53
CA PHE A 222 0.80 -14.93 9.15
C PHE A 222 -0.72 -15.12 9.00
N GLU A 223 -1.29 -16.15 9.62
CA GLU A 223 -2.73 -16.44 9.60
C GLU A 223 -3.53 -15.31 10.24
N SER A 224 -3.11 -14.79 11.40
CA SER A 224 -3.78 -13.65 12.04
C SER A 224 -3.71 -12.39 11.18
N ARG A 225 -2.56 -12.08 10.56
CA ARG A 225 -2.45 -10.95 9.63
C ARG A 225 -3.30 -11.15 8.38
N SER A 226 -3.33 -12.35 7.83
CA SER A 226 -4.15 -12.68 6.67
C SER A 226 -5.64 -12.54 6.99
N ALA A 227 -6.11 -13.04 8.14
CA ALA A 227 -7.49 -12.88 8.59
C ALA A 227 -7.86 -11.40 8.76
N LEU A 228 -6.99 -10.60 9.38
CA LEU A 228 -7.21 -9.15 9.51
C LEU A 228 -7.28 -8.44 8.16
N ASN A 229 -6.43 -8.81 7.21
CA ASN A 229 -6.46 -8.24 5.86
C ASN A 229 -7.73 -8.64 5.13
N ARG A 230 -8.17 -9.90 5.21
CA ARG A 230 -9.46 -10.35 4.64
C ARG A 230 -10.64 -9.57 5.22
N SER A 231 -10.70 -9.39 6.54
CA SER A 231 -11.78 -8.59 7.15
C SER A 231 -11.73 -7.12 6.74
N ARG A 232 -10.53 -6.54 6.53
CA ARG A 232 -10.39 -5.18 5.99
C ARG A 232 -10.83 -5.08 4.54
N GLU A 233 -10.47 -6.04 3.72
CA GLU A 233 -10.91 -6.14 2.32
C GLU A 233 -12.43 -6.28 2.24
N GLU A 234 -13.04 -7.12 3.07
CA GLU A 234 -14.50 -7.26 3.16
C GLU A 234 -15.18 -5.94 3.57
N LEU A 235 -14.61 -5.20 4.54
CA LEU A 235 -15.14 -3.88 4.93
C LEU A 235 -15.02 -2.87 3.80
N LEU A 236 -13.87 -2.85 3.10
CA LEU A 236 -13.67 -1.98 1.94
C LEU A 236 -14.65 -2.33 0.82
N MET A 237 -14.84 -3.62 0.53
CA MET A 237 -15.82 -4.08 -0.47
C MET A 237 -17.23 -3.64 -0.09
N LYS A 238 -17.64 -3.79 1.18
CA LYS A 238 -18.95 -3.32 1.64
C LYS A 238 -19.12 -1.81 1.42
N ALA A 239 -18.13 -1.01 1.80
CA ALA A 239 -18.17 0.44 1.58
C ALA A 239 -18.29 0.79 0.09
N VAL A 240 -17.50 0.14 -0.77
CA VAL A 240 -17.58 0.34 -2.23
C VAL A 240 -18.95 -0.07 -2.79
N PHE A 241 -19.54 -1.17 -2.31
CA PHE A 241 -20.89 -1.57 -2.72
C PHE A 241 -21.96 -0.60 -2.26
N GLU A 242 -21.85 -0.06 -1.04
CA GLU A 242 -22.75 0.97 -0.52
C GLU A 242 -22.65 2.24 -1.37
N GLU A 243 -21.44 2.72 -1.69
CA GLU A 243 -21.22 3.86 -2.58
C GLU A 243 -21.83 3.61 -3.97
N MET A 244 -21.62 2.44 -4.56
CA MET A 244 -22.21 2.08 -5.86
C MET A 244 -23.74 2.07 -5.81
N LEU A 245 -24.33 1.54 -4.73
CA LEU A 245 -25.78 1.57 -4.53
C LEU A 245 -26.31 3.00 -4.36
N GLU A 246 -25.57 3.86 -3.67
CA GLU A 246 -25.93 5.28 -3.55
C GLU A 246 -25.88 6.01 -4.88
N ILE A 247 -24.86 5.75 -5.70
CA ILE A 247 -24.75 6.30 -7.07
C ILE A 247 -25.95 5.83 -7.91
N GLN A 248 -26.29 4.55 -7.86
CA GLN A 248 -27.45 4.01 -8.59
C GLN A 248 -28.77 4.63 -8.10
N ARG A 249 -28.96 4.75 -6.79
CA ARG A 249 -30.13 5.42 -6.20
C ARG A 249 -30.20 6.89 -6.60
N HIS A 250 -29.07 7.58 -6.65
CA HIS A 250 -29.00 8.97 -7.11
C HIS A 250 -29.42 9.08 -8.59
N ARG A 251 -28.90 8.20 -9.45
CA ARG A 251 -29.26 8.15 -10.87
C ARG A 251 -30.76 7.85 -11.09
N LEU A 252 -31.33 6.92 -10.32
CA LEU A 252 -32.78 6.66 -10.39
C LEU A 252 -33.60 7.86 -9.93
N ARG A 253 -33.15 8.54 -8.87
CA ARG A 253 -33.80 9.77 -8.40
C ARG A 253 -33.70 10.89 -9.44
N SER A 254 -32.56 11.04 -10.12
CA SER A 254 -32.40 12.06 -11.16
C SER A 254 -33.25 11.77 -12.39
N VAL A 255 -33.33 10.51 -12.85
CA VAL A 255 -34.22 10.10 -13.95
C VAL A 255 -35.68 10.35 -13.59
N ARG A 256 -36.14 9.92 -12.41
CA ARG A 256 -37.52 10.19 -11.96
C ARG A 256 -37.81 11.69 -11.83
N ALA A 257 -36.83 12.48 -11.39
CA ALA A 257 -36.99 13.93 -11.31
C ALA A 257 -37.08 14.54 -12.71
N PHE A 258 -36.29 14.06 -13.67
CA PHE A 258 -36.35 14.46 -15.07
C PHE A 258 -37.69 14.11 -15.70
N GLU A 259 -38.18 12.87 -15.57
CA GLU A 259 -39.50 12.46 -16.06
C GLU A 259 -40.62 13.31 -15.43
N LYS A 260 -40.59 13.52 -14.11
CA LYS A 260 -41.55 14.40 -13.43
C LYS A 260 -41.47 15.85 -13.91
N ARG A 261 -40.29 16.33 -14.33
CA ARG A 261 -40.16 17.66 -14.95
C ARG A 261 -40.73 17.65 -16.36
N ALA A 262 -40.38 16.68 -17.19
CA ALA A 262 -40.92 16.54 -18.55
C ALA A 262 -42.45 16.41 -18.55
N ILE A 263 -43.03 15.60 -17.66
CA ILE A 263 -44.48 15.49 -17.46
C ILE A 263 -45.05 16.84 -17.00
N ARG A 264 -44.40 17.54 -16.07
CA ARG A 264 -44.85 18.88 -15.65
C ARG A 264 -44.65 19.97 -16.70
N GLU A 265 -43.70 19.86 -17.60
CA GLU A 265 -43.55 20.78 -18.72
C GLU A 265 -44.66 20.51 -19.76
N PHE A 266 -44.94 19.24 -20.03
CA PHE A 266 -45.98 18.84 -20.97
C PHE A 266 -47.40 19.13 -20.47
N TYR A 267 -47.68 18.83 -19.20
CA TYR A 267 -49.02 18.98 -18.60
C TYR A 267 -49.17 20.21 -17.70
N GLY A 268 -48.08 20.69 -17.12
CA GLY A 268 -48.07 21.63 -15.99
C GLY A 268 -47.52 23.02 -16.31
N GLN A 269 -47.21 23.31 -17.56
CA GLN A 269 -47.33 24.70 -18.00
C GLN A 269 -48.73 24.88 -18.52
N ASP A 270 -49.34 25.98 -18.10
CA ASP A 270 -50.65 26.52 -18.48
C ASP A 270 -50.72 26.81 -19.99
N GLY A 271 -50.17 25.96 -20.84
CA GLY A 271 -50.10 26.06 -22.29
C GLY A 271 -51.06 25.08 -22.91
N TYR A 272 -50.95 23.77 -22.63
CA TYR A 272 -51.90 22.80 -23.18
C TYR A 272 -53.32 22.99 -22.61
N THR A 273 -53.44 23.15 -21.30
CA THR A 273 -54.72 23.42 -20.65
C THR A 273 -55.26 24.81 -20.98
N ALA A 274 -54.40 25.83 -21.11
CA ALA A 274 -54.86 27.15 -21.53
C ALA A 274 -55.23 27.19 -23.01
N GLU A 275 -54.55 26.45 -23.88
CA GLU A 275 -54.91 26.37 -25.29
C GLU A 275 -56.24 25.64 -25.46
N LEU A 276 -56.45 24.54 -24.73
CA LEU A 276 -57.78 23.91 -24.65
C LEU A 276 -58.83 24.88 -24.10
N ASN A 277 -58.52 25.66 -23.07
CA ASN A 277 -59.44 26.65 -22.53
C ASN A 277 -59.71 27.80 -23.52
N ARG A 278 -58.72 28.25 -24.28
CA ARG A 278 -58.89 29.26 -25.34
C ARG A 278 -59.77 28.73 -26.46
N MET A 279 -59.54 27.50 -26.91
CA MET A 279 -60.40 26.83 -27.89
C MET A 279 -61.82 26.69 -27.35
N HIS A 280 -61.97 26.24 -26.10
CA HIS A 280 -63.28 26.14 -25.46
C HIS A 280 -64.00 27.49 -25.40
N GLN A 281 -63.34 28.55 -24.95
CA GLN A 281 -63.90 29.90 -24.90
C GLN A 281 -64.29 30.42 -26.28
N PHE A 282 -63.46 30.15 -27.31
CA PHE A 282 -63.76 30.51 -28.70
C PHE A 282 -65.03 29.80 -29.20
N TYR A 283 -65.13 28.49 -28.99
CA TYR A 283 -66.32 27.74 -29.39
C TYR A 283 -67.56 28.13 -28.58
N GLU A 284 -67.44 28.36 -27.27
CA GLU A 284 -68.52 28.88 -26.46
C GLU A 284 -69.03 30.24 -26.96
N ALA A 285 -68.13 31.16 -27.33
CA ALA A 285 -68.51 32.44 -27.90
C ALA A 285 -69.28 32.27 -29.22
N ASN A 286 -68.79 31.43 -30.14
CA ASN A 286 -69.49 31.14 -31.39
C ASN A 286 -70.88 30.54 -31.17
N PHE A 287 -71.03 29.63 -30.20
CA PHE A 287 -72.33 29.07 -29.85
C PHE A 287 -73.26 30.11 -29.23
N ARG A 288 -72.75 31.03 -28.40
CA ARG A 288 -73.54 32.13 -27.86
C ARG A 288 -74.01 33.07 -28.96
N ASP A 289 -73.15 33.41 -29.91
CA ASP A 289 -73.51 34.27 -31.05
C ASP A 289 -74.55 33.60 -31.95
N LEU A 290 -74.37 32.31 -32.27
CA LEU A 290 -75.35 31.52 -33.03
C LEU A 290 -76.69 31.44 -32.27
N ALA A 291 -76.67 31.19 -30.97
CA ALA A 291 -77.88 31.16 -30.15
C ALA A 291 -78.58 32.52 -30.11
N GLN A 292 -77.81 33.61 -30.07
CA GLN A 292 -78.36 34.97 -30.13
C GLN A 292 -78.97 35.25 -31.51
N MET A 293 -78.29 34.90 -32.61
CA MET A 293 -78.81 35.05 -33.97
C MET A 293 -80.09 34.24 -34.17
N LEU A 294 -80.11 32.97 -33.77
CA LEU A 294 -81.31 32.13 -33.82
C LEU A 294 -82.46 32.69 -32.99
N SER A 295 -82.15 33.28 -31.83
CA SER A 295 -83.17 33.92 -30.99
C SER A 295 -83.75 35.18 -31.66
N ARG A 296 -82.92 35.97 -32.35
CA ARG A 296 -83.39 37.12 -33.15
C ARG A 296 -84.26 36.66 -34.31
N GLU A 297 -83.80 35.69 -35.10
CA GLU A 297 -84.57 35.11 -36.21
C GLU A 297 -85.93 34.57 -35.75
N LYS A 298 -85.97 33.87 -34.61
CA LYS A 298 -87.23 33.39 -34.03
C LYS A 298 -88.17 34.54 -33.66
N ASN A 299 -87.65 35.61 -33.09
CA ASN A 299 -88.45 36.78 -32.74
C ASN A 299 -88.98 37.50 -33.98
N ASP A 300 -88.15 37.64 -35.01
CA ASP A 300 -88.53 38.27 -36.28
C ASP A 300 -89.61 37.44 -37.01
N LEU A 301 -89.46 36.12 -37.04
CA LEU A 301 -90.49 35.21 -37.56
C LEU A 301 -91.79 35.32 -36.77
N ALA A 302 -91.73 35.38 -35.44
CA ALA A 302 -92.90 35.55 -34.60
C ALA A 302 -93.60 36.91 -34.82
N LEU A 303 -92.85 37.97 -35.15
CA LEU A 303 -93.43 39.26 -35.53
C LEU A 303 -94.07 39.20 -36.90
N ALA A 304 -93.40 38.62 -37.90
CA ALA A 304 -93.96 38.41 -39.24
C ALA A 304 -95.25 37.57 -39.19
N GLU A 305 -95.28 36.51 -38.38
CA GLU A 305 -96.47 35.68 -38.16
C GLU A 305 -97.60 36.50 -37.52
N LYS A 306 -97.30 37.36 -36.54
CA LYS A 306 -98.29 38.29 -35.96
C LYS A 306 -98.82 39.30 -36.97
N GLU A 307 -98.00 39.75 -37.91
CA GLU A 307 -98.44 40.68 -38.97
C GLU A 307 -99.29 39.96 -40.02
N GLN A 308 -98.89 38.75 -40.44
CA GLN A 308 -99.65 37.91 -41.35
C GLN A 308 -101.01 37.52 -40.76
N THR A 309 -101.07 37.16 -39.48
CA THR A 309 -102.35 36.86 -38.80
C THR A 309 -103.26 38.08 -38.72
N LYS A 310 -102.72 39.27 -38.40
CA LYS A 310 -103.49 40.53 -38.43
C LYS A 310 -104.01 40.88 -39.83
N LEU A 311 -103.20 40.68 -40.86
CA LEU A 311 -103.58 40.90 -42.26
C LEU A 311 -104.67 39.91 -42.68
N ALA A 312 -104.52 38.63 -42.34
CA ALA A 312 -105.53 37.62 -42.59
C ALA A 312 -106.86 37.95 -41.90
N ASP A 313 -106.83 38.42 -40.65
CA ASP A 313 -108.02 38.86 -39.92
C ASP A 313 -108.65 40.14 -40.50
N ARG A 314 -107.85 41.02 -41.11
CA ARG A 314 -108.35 42.18 -41.84
C ARG A 314 -109.06 41.76 -43.12
N ILE A 315 -108.43 40.91 -43.94
CA ILE A 315 -109.04 40.37 -45.17
C ILE A 315 -110.33 39.60 -44.84
N LYS A 316 -110.35 38.80 -43.77
CA LYS A 316 -111.57 38.13 -43.30
C LYS A 316 -112.67 39.11 -42.90
N ARG A 317 -112.34 40.25 -42.32
CA ARG A 317 -113.31 41.31 -41.99
C ARG A 317 -113.82 41.99 -43.26
N GLU A 318 -112.93 42.45 -44.13
CA GLU A 318 -113.29 43.10 -45.40
C GLU A 318 -114.13 42.17 -46.30
N PHE A 319 -113.80 40.87 -46.35
CA PHE A 319 -114.60 39.88 -47.06
C PHE A 319 -115.97 39.67 -46.42
N ARG A 320 -116.06 39.62 -45.08
CA ARG A 320 -117.35 39.58 -44.38
C ARG A 320 -118.18 40.83 -44.66
N ASP A 321 -117.58 42.02 -44.58
CA ASP A 321 -118.27 43.28 -44.86
C ASP A 321 -118.77 43.36 -46.31
N TYR A 322 -117.95 42.89 -47.28
CA TYR A 322 -118.34 42.78 -48.68
C TYR A 322 -119.50 41.80 -48.88
N MET A 323 -119.42 40.60 -48.29
CA MET A 323 -120.48 39.59 -48.36
C MET A 323 -121.77 40.09 -47.67
N GLU A 324 -121.66 40.77 -46.53
CA GLU A 324 -122.80 41.39 -45.86
C GLU A 324 -123.43 42.49 -46.73
N ALA A 325 -122.63 43.33 -47.38
CA ALA A 325 -123.13 44.35 -48.29
C ALA A 325 -123.80 43.75 -49.53
N ASP A 326 -123.23 42.69 -50.11
CA ASP A 326 -123.80 41.99 -51.27
C ASP A 326 -125.10 41.27 -50.90
N VAL A 327 -125.14 40.58 -49.76
CA VAL A 327 -126.37 39.98 -49.23
C VAL A 327 -127.44 41.04 -48.94
N ARG A 328 -127.08 42.19 -48.35
CA ARG A 328 -128.02 43.31 -48.16
C ARG A 328 -128.54 43.85 -49.48
N SER A 329 -127.67 44.09 -50.46
CA SER A 329 -128.03 44.52 -51.82
C SER A 329 -128.96 43.53 -52.54
N LEU A 330 -128.66 42.22 -52.45
CA LEU A 330 -129.52 41.16 -52.99
C LEU A 330 -130.87 41.14 -52.27
N ASN A 331 -130.88 41.24 -50.94
CA ASN A 331 -132.12 41.29 -50.15
C ASN A 331 -132.95 42.54 -50.48
N ASP A 332 -132.34 43.70 -50.66
CA ASP A 332 -133.03 44.93 -51.08
C ASP A 332 -133.62 44.79 -52.47
N LYS A 333 -132.90 44.19 -53.43
CA LYS A 333 -133.43 43.88 -54.77
C LYS A 333 -134.61 42.93 -54.69
N VAL A 334 -134.52 41.89 -53.87
CA VAL A 334 -135.61 40.94 -53.59
C VAL A 334 -136.81 41.71 -53.03
N VAL A 335 -136.67 42.42 -51.91
CA VAL A 335 -137.76 43.21 -51.31
C VAL A 335 -138.38 44.18 -52.33
N THR A 336 -137.55 44.87 -53.12
CA THR A 336 -138.02 45.82 -54.14
C THR A 336 -138.72 45.12 -55.31
N SER A 337 -138.29 43.92 -55.73
CA SER A 337 -138.97 43.16 -56.79
C SER A 337 -140.32 42.60 -56.35
N TRP A 338 -140.46 42.24 -55.07
CA TRP A 338 -141.71 41.73 -54.52
C TRP A 338 -142.71 42.84 -54.15
N GLN A 339 -142.26 44.07 -53.88
CA GLN A 339 -143.11 45.21 -53.50
C GLN A 339 -144.25 45.52 -54.49
N PRO A 340 -144.05 45.55 -55.83
CA PRO A 340 -145.14 45.75 -56.78
C PRO A 340 -146.15 44.61 -56.76
N GLN A 341 -145.66 43.37 -56.68
CA GLN A 341 -146.50 42.16 -56.74
C GLN A 341 -147.36 42.00 -55.48
N TYR A 342 -146.82 42.30 -54.30
CA TYR A 342 -147.62 42.30 -53.07
C TYR A 342 -148.58 43.49 -53.00
N ARG A 343 -148.19 44.68 -53.51
CA ARG A 343 -149.12 45.81 -53.64
C ARG A 343 -150.26 45.52 -54.62
N GLU A 344 -150.00 44.78 -55.70
CA GLU A 344 -151.02 44.34 -56.66
C GLU A 344 -151.94 43.29 -56.03
N LEU A 345 -151.42 42.30 -55.30
CA LEU A 345 -152.23 41.33 -54.55
C LEU A 345 -153.07 41.99 -53.45
N ASP A 346 -152.54 42.99 -52.75
CA ASP A 346 -153.29 43.77 -51.76
C ASP A 346 -154.35 44.65 -52.44
N ALA A 347 -154.04 45.24 -53.60
CA ALA A 347 -155.01 45.99 -54.41
C ALA A 347 -156.13 45.07 -54.95
N ASP A 348 -155.80 43.84 -55.35
CA ASP A 348 -156.76 42.84 -55.82
C ASP A 348 -157.59 42.27 -54.67
N LYS A 349 -157.02 42.12 -53.46
CA LYS A 349 -157.80 41.86 -52.23
C LYS A 349 -158.78 42.98 -51.93
N ILE A 350 -158.31 44.23 -51.93
CA ILE A 350 -159.18 45.41 -51.70
C ILE A 350 -160.28 45.48 -52.77
N ARG A 351 -159.97 45.17 -54.04
CA ARG A 351 -160.98 45.05 -55.10
C ARG A 351 -161.96 43.92 -54.84
N SER A 352 -161.50 42.74 -54.42
CA SER A 352 -162.37 41.62 -54.05
C SER A 352 -163.29 42.00 -52.90
N ASP A 353 -162.78 42.65 -51.84
CA ASP A 353 -163.57 43.15 -50.71
C ASP A 353 -164.58 44.23 -51.13
N LEU A 354 -164.23 45.09 -52.10
CA LEU A 354 -165.14 46.09 -52.68
C LEU A 354 -166.22 45.47 -53.57
N TYR A 355 -165.88 44.47 -54.41
CA TYR A 355 -166.88 43.67 -55.12
C TYR A 355 -167.76 42.92 -54.12
N GLU A 356 -167.20 42.50 -52.99
CA GLU A 356 -167.94 41.88 -51.91
C GLU A 356 -168.91 42.83 -51.19
N ALA A 357 -168.51 44.08 -51.01
CA ALA A 357 -169.36 45.13 -50.50
C ALA A 357 -170.43 45.55 -51.52
N ASN A 358 -170.10 45.57 -52.82
CA ASN A 358 -171.01 46.01 -53.88
C ASN A 358 -172.14 44.99 -54.16
N TRP A 359 -171.91 43.68 -54.01
CA TRP A 359 -173.00 42.70 -54.08
C TRP A 359 -173.97 42.78 -52.90
N LYS A 360 -173.54 43.36 -51.77
CA LYS A 360 -174.41 43.59 -50.60
C LYS A 360 -175.26 44.86 -50.70
N PHE A 361 -174.96 45.80 -51.62
CA PHE A 361 -175.71 47.05 -51.81
C PHE A 361 -176.74 47.03 -52.96
N CYS A 362 -176.80 45.97 -53.78
CA CYS A 362 -177.80 45.81 -54.85
C CYS A 362 -178.98 44.89 -54.47
N VAL A 363 -179.13 44.52 -53.20
CA VAL A 363 -180.33 43.88 -52.64
C VAL A 363 -180.89 44.79 -51.54
N THR A 364 -181.50 45.90 -51.96
CA THR A 364 -182.60 46.64 -51.29
C THR A 364 -183.18 47.64 -52.26
#